data_AF-A0A2V8T5U1-F1
#
_entry.id   AF-A0A2V8T5U1-F1
#
_cell.length_a   1.000
_cell.length_b   1.000
_cell.length_c   1.000
_cell.angle_alpha   90.00
_cell.angle_beta   90.00
_cell.angle_gamma   90.00
#
_symmetry.space_group_name_H-M   'P 1'
#
loop_
_entity.id
_entity.type
_entity.pdbx_description
1 polymer ?
#
loop_
_entity_poly.entity_id
_entity_poly.type
_entity_poly.pdbx_seq_one_letter_code
_entity_poly.pdbx_strand_id
1 'polypeptide(L)' 'SEFERQTPCPSTGKTRGACPGYVVDHITALECGGADTSSNMQWQTVADAKAKDRTERSCN' A
#
# COMPACT_ATOMS: atom_id res chain seq x y z
N SER A 1 -6.72 -1.69 -9.76
CA SER A 1 -7.36 -0.63 -8.95
C SER A 1 -7.19 0.75 -9.59
N GLU A 2 -8.01 1.73 -9.21
CA GLU A 2 -7.89 3.11 -9.71
C GLU A 2 -6.52 3.73 -9.32
N PHE A 3 -6.03 3.41 -8.12
CA PHE A 3 -4.70 3.78 -7.65
C PHE A 3 -3.58 3.33 -8.60
N GLU A 4 -3.53 2.06 -9.01
CA GLU A 4 -2.48 1.54 -9.92
C GLU A 4 -2.47 2.23 -11.29
N ARG A 5 -3.61 2.80 -11.72
CA ARG A 5 -3.71 3.57 -12.97
C ARG A 5 -3.14 4.98 -12.82
N GLN A 6 -3.29 5.59 -11.65
CA GLN A 6 -2.78 6.93 -11.34
C GLN A 6 -1.32 6.88 -10.89
N THR A 7 -0.93 5.80 -10.22
CA THR A 7 0.39 5.59 -9.64
C THR A 7 0.95 4.27 -10.16
N PRO A 8 1.73 4.28 -11.27
CA PRO A 8 2.37 3.09 -11.79
C PRO A 8 3.38 2.50 -10.79
N CYS A 9 3.64 1.20 -10.91
CA CYS A 9 4.63 0.49 -10.11
C CYS A 9 6.00 1.18 -10.21
N PRO A 10 6.64 1.57 -9.09
CA PRO A 10 7.92 2.29 -9.12
C PRO A 10 9.07 1.44 -9.68
N SER A 11 9.00 0.12 -9.57
CA SER A 11 10.04 -0.79 -10.06
C SER A 11 9.93 -1.08 -11.57
N THR A 12 8.72 -1.22 -12.10
CA THR A 12 8.51 -1.68 -13.49
C THR A 12 7.82 -0.66 -14.39
N GLY A 13 7.31 0.43 -13.84
CA GLY A 13 6.51 1.43 -14.56
C GLY A 13 5.14 0.93 -15.02
N LYS A 14 4.74 -0.29 -14.66
CA LYS A 14 3.46 -0.88 -15.08
C LYS A 14 2.32 -0.29 -14.27
N THR A 15 1.23 0.05 -14.95
CA THR A 15 -0.02 0.54 -14.33
C THR A 15 -0.98 -0.58 -13.94
N ARG A 16 -0.59 -1.85 -14.17
CA ARG A 16 -1.40 -3.05 -13.92
C ARG A 16 -0.50 -4.25 -13.64
N GLY A 17 -0.95 -5.12 -12.74
CA GLY A 17 -0.30 -6.39 -12.41
C GLY A 17 0.65 -6.28 -11.22
N ALA A 18 1.27 -7.40 -10.84
CA ALA A 18 2.15 -7.45 -9.69
C ALA A 18 3.38 -6.54 -9.87
N CYS A 19 3.71 -5.77 -8.84
CA CYS A 19 4.92 -4.97 -8.74
C CYS A 19 5.96 -5.75 -7.91
N PRO A 20 7.03 -6.30 -8.50
CA PRO A 20 8.01 -7.07 -7.74
C PRO A 20 8.66 -6.19 -6.65
N GLY A 21 8.63 -6.66 -5.40
CA GLY A 21 9.22 -5.96 -4.25
C GLY A 21 8.33 -4.87 -3.63
N TYR A 22 7.18 -4.56 -4.23
CA TYR A 22 6.22 -3.58 -3.69
C TYR A 22 4.81 -4.15 -3.65
N VAL A 23 4.03 -3.66 -2.70
CA VAL A 23 2.61 -3.94 -2.57
C VAL A 23 1.86 -2.63 -2.47
N VAL A 24 0.60 -2.62 -2.90
CA VAL A 24 -0.30 -1.50 -2.62
C VAL A 24 -0.79 -1.69 -1.20
N ASP A 25 -0.51 -0.71 -0.36
CA ASP A 25 -0.88 -0.72 1.06
C ASP A 25 -1.48 0.63 1.45
N HIS A 26 -2.28 0.65 2.52
CA HIS A 26 -2.89 1.90 2.98
C HIS A 26 -1.87 2.76 3.73
N ILE A 27 -1.80 4.08 3.51
CA ILE A 27 -0.88 4.97 4.24
C ILE A 27 -1.21 4.91 5.74
N THR A 28 -2.48 5.13 6.06
CA THR A 28 -3.05 4.88 7.39
C THR A 28 -3.76 3.54 7.38
N ALA A 29 -3.41 2.66 8.30
CA ALA A 29 -4.06 1.37 8.49
C ALA A 29 -5.57 1.53 8.64
N LEU A 30 -6.35 0.67 8.00
CA LEU A 30 -7.80 0.63 8.20
C LEU A 30 -8.15 0.35 9.68
N GLU A 31 -7.36 -0.49 10.35
CA GLU A 31 -7.54 -0.79 11.79
C GLU A 31 -7.31 0.43 12.69
N CYS A 32 -6.45 1.36 12.29
CA CYS A 32 -6.20 2.62 13.00
C CYS A 32 -7.21 3.73 12.61
N GLY A 33 -8.27 3.42 11.86
CA GLY A 33 -9.25 4.40 11.35
C GLY A 33 -8.88 5.02 10.00
N GLY A 34 -7.97 4.42 9.25
CA GLY A 34 -7.65 4.80 7.88
C GLY A 34 -8.83 4.63 6.93
N ALA A 35 -8.91 5.50 5.92
CA ALA A 35 -9.96 5.42 4.90
C ALA A 35 -9.58 4.39 3.82
N ASP A 36 -10.53 3.57 3.35
CA ASP A 36 -10.31 2.68 2.21
C ASP A 36 -10.48 3.44 0.88
N THR A 37 -9.66 4.46 0.66
CA THR A 37 -9.69 5.33 -0.52
C THR A 37 -8.38 5.28 -1.28
N SER A 38 -8.42 5.51 -2.59
CA SER A 38 -7.22 5.60 -3.43
C SER A 38 -6.24 6.69 -2.97
N SER A 39 -6.73 7.73 -2.29
CA SER A 39 -5.93 8.76 -1.64
C SER A 39 -5.15 8.27 -0.40
N ASN A 40 -5.65 7.24 0.27
CA ASN A 40 -4.99 6.58 1.39
C ASN A 40 -4.23 5.33 0.93
N MET A 41 -4.00 5.12 -0.36
CA MET A 41 -3.19 4.00 -0.87
C MET A 41 -1.82 4.51 -1.30
N GLN A 42 -0.78 3.71 -1.06
CA GLN A 42 0.57 3.95 -1.55
C GLN A 42 1.24 2.65 -2.00
N TRP A 43 2.24 2.77 -2.88
CA TRP A 43 3.21 1.70 -3.04
C TRP A 43 4.09 1.67 -1.80
N GLN A 44 4.16 0.49 -1.19
CA GLN A 44 5.02 0.24 -0.06
C GLN A 44 5.87 -1.00 -0.34
N THR A 45 7.11 -1.03 0.14
CA THR A 45 7.93 -2.22 -0.07
C THR A 45 7.35 -3.39 0.70
N VAL A 46 7.54 -4.62 0.21
CA VAL A 46 7.07 -5.83 0.92
C VAL A 46 7.67 -5.90 2.34
N ALA A 47 8.89 -5.39 2.52
CA ALA A 47 9.55 -5.34 3.83
C ALA A 47 8.86 -4.34 4.77
N ASP A 48 8.59 -3.12 4.28
CA ASP A 48 7.91 -2.08 5.05
C ASP A 48 6.47 -2.47 5.37
N ALA A 49 5.73 -3.03 4.41
CA ALA A 49 4.37 -3.51 4.64
C ALA A 49 4.32 -4.61 5.71
N LYS A 50 5.32 -5.51 5.73
CA LYS A 50 5.45 -6.51 6.81
C LYS A 50 5.84 -5.90 8.16
N ALA A 51 6.65 -4.84 8.16
CA ALA A 51 7.00 -4.13 9.39
C ALA A 51 5.78 -3.37 9.93
N LYS A 52 5.01 -2.74 9.03
CA LYS A 52 3.78 -2.02 9.32
C LYS A 52 2.70 -2.95 9.85
N ASP A 53 2.41 -4.08 9.20
CA ASP A 53 1.46 -5.11 9.66
C ASP A 53 1.71 -5.54 11.12
N ARG A 54 2.98 -5.60 11.56
CA ARG A 54 3.32 -5.88 12.97
C ARG A 54 2.91 -4.76 13.93
N THR A 55 3.02 -3.51 13.49
CA THR A 55 2.69 -2.32 14.29
C THR A 55 1.21 -1.95 14.21
N GLU A 56 0.51 -2.25 13.12
CA GLU A 56 -0.93 -1.97 12.94
C GLU A 56 -1.78 -2.67 13.99
N ARG A 57 -1.40 -3.89 14.39
CA ARG A 57 -2.00 -4.62 15.52
C ARG A 57 -1.94 -3.89 16.86
N SER A 58 -1.20 -2.79 16.95
CA SER A 58 -1.03 -1.98 18.17
C SER A 58 -1.93 -0.74 18.20
N CYS A 59 -2.68 -0.46 17.13
CA CYS A 59 -3.71 0.58 17.15
C CYS A 59 -4.93 0.05 17.91
N ASN A 60 -5.05 0.42 19.18
CA ASN A 60 -6.21 0.17 20.03
C ASN A 60 -6.63 1.44 20.75
#